data_AF-A0A2C4PV81-F1
#
_entry.id   AF-A0A2C4PV81-F1
#
_cell.length_a   1.000
_cell.length_b   1.000
_cell.length_c   1.000
_cell.angle_alpha   90.00
_cell.angle_beta   90.00
_cell.angle_gamma   90.00
#
_symmetry.space_group_name_H-M   'P 1'
#
loop_
_entity.id
_entity.type
_entity.pdbx_description
1 polymer ?
#
loop_
_entity_poly.entity_id
_entity_poly.type
_entity_poly.pdbx_seq_one_letter_code
_entity_poly.pdbx_strand_id
1 'polypeptide(L)'
;MIYEDVALYSKECGITLEQAKLRCDHFLKINEEGEKACVCPDCQQHSLIIEHSDCEYSSSSWVQCEECDFTDDVDKEQYVALQHWYDFDDVLAIACTEMETGIKDWNKYVEQSNQDLTK
;
A
#
# COMPACT_ATOMS: atom_id res chain seq x y z
N MET A 1 -8.65 3.09 -12.44
CA MET A 1 -7.59 2.82 -11.44
C MET A 1 -6.70 1.70 -11.97
N ILE A 2 -5.37 1.67 -11.71
CA ILE A 2 -4.48 0.66 -12.32
C ILE A 2 -4.93 -0.78 -12.03
N TYR A 3 -5.53 -1.01 -10.85
CA TYR A 3 -6.04 -2.31 -10.39
C TYR A 3 -7.31 -2.82 -11.10
N GLU A 4 -7.97 -1.99 -11.92
CA GLU A 4 -9.13 -2.42 -12.72
C GLU A 4 -8.71 -3.01 -14.07
N ASP A 5 -7.47 -2.75 -14.50
CA ASP A 5 -6.90 -3.25 -15.74
C ASP A 5 -5.70 -4.15 -15.44
N VAL A 6 -5.99 -5.45 -15.26
CA VAL A 6 -4.98 -6.48 -14.96
C VAL A 6 -3.85 -6.52 -15.99
N ALA A 7 -4.15 -6.23 -17.26
CA ALA A 7 -3.15 -6.25 -18.32
C ALA A 7 -2.21 -5.04 -18.23
N LEU A 8 -2.76 -3.85 -17.94
CA LEU A 8 -1.96 -2.67 -17.65
C LEU A 8 -1.08 -2.89 -16.41
N TYR A 9 -1.67 -3.35 -15.30
CA TYR A 9 -0.92 -3.64 -14.07
C TYR A 9 0.22 -4.63 -14.30
N SER A 10 -0.06 -5.75 -14.98
CA SER A 10 0.94 -6.76 -15.34
C SER A 10 2.11 -6.17 -16.12
N LYS A 11 1.82 -5.27 -17.06
CA LYS A 11 2.82 -4.61 -17.90
C LYS A 11 3.67 -3.63 -17.10
N GLU A 12 3.05 -2.75 -16.29
CA GLU A 12 3.77 -1.76 -15.49
C GLU A 12 4.65 -2.42 -14.42
N CYS A 13 4.18 -3.52 -13.81
CA CYS A 13 4.94 -4.26 -12.81
C CYS A 13 5.94 -5.29 -13.39
N GLY A 14 5.88 -5.57 -14.71
CA GLY A 14 6.73 -6.59 -15.33
C GLY A 14 6.51 -8.01 -14.79
N ILE A 15 5.26 -8.36 -14.46
CA ILE A 15 4.88 -9.65 -13.86
C ILE A 15 3.90 -10.43 -14.76
N THR A 16 3.66 -11.70 -14.44
CA THR A 16 2.68 -12.51 -15.18
C THR A 16 1.24 -12.02 -14.94
N LEU A 17 0.35 -12.29 -15.90
CA LEU A 17 -1.08 -11.98 -15.75
C LEU A 17 -1.72 -12.71 -14.55
N GLU A 18 -1.24 -13.90 -14.20
CA GLU A 18 -1.74 -14.66 -13.06
C GLU A 18 -1.38 -13.97 -11.74
N GLN A 19 -0.14 -13.51 -11.59
CA GLN A 19 0.30 -12.72 -10.44
C GLN A 19 -0.44 -11.38 -10.38
N ALA A 20 -0.56 -10.68 -11.51
CA ALA A 20 -1.28 -9.40 -11.60
C ALA A 20 -2.75 -9.54 -11.18
N LYS A 21 -3.42 -10.60 -11.65
CA LYS A 21 -4.81 -10.87 -11.29
C LYS A 21 -4.98 -11.09 -9.79
N LEU A 22 -4.11 -11.86 -9.17
CA LEU A 22 -4.15 -12.11 -7.73
C LEU A 22 -4.08 -10.79 -6.93
N ARG A 23 -3.16 -9.90 -7.31
CA ARG A 23 -2.96 -8.61 -6.63
C ARG A 23 -4.14 -7.67 -6.88
N CYS A 24 -4.60 -7.54 -8.12
CA CYS A 24 -5.78 -6.73 -8.44
C CYS A 24 -7.03 -7.22 -7.70
N ASP A 25 -7.27 -8.53 -7.67
CA ASP A 25 -8.39 -9.14 -6.94
C ASP A 25 -8.27 -8.93 -5.42
N HIS A 26 -7.05 -8.92 -4.87
CA HIS A 26 -6.81 -8.62 -3.46
C HIS A 26 -7.09 -7.14 -3.15
N PHE A 27 -6.54 -6.21 -3.95
CA PHE A 27 -6.78 -4.79 -3.81
C PHE A 27 -8.28 -4.46 -3.78
N LEU A 28 -9.05 -5.01 -4.73
CA LEU A 28 -10.49 -4.78 -4.80
C LEU A 28 -11.25 -5.24 -3.54
N LYS A 29 -10.73 -6.22 -2.79
CA LYS A 29 -11.32 -6.66 -1.52
C LYS A 29 -11.01 -5.71 -0.38
N ILE A 30 -9.77 -5.23 -0.28
CA ILE A 30 -9.33 -4.36 0.82
C ILE A 30 -9.68 -2.89 0.59
N ASN A 31 -9.92 -2.47 -0.66
CA ASN A 31 -10.12 -1.07 -1.02
C ASN A 31 -11.35 -0.46 -0.32
N GLU A 32 -12.44 -1.20 -0.17
CA GLU A 32 -13.63 -0.68 0.52
C GLU A 32 -13.35 -0.39 2.01
N GLU A 33 -12.54 -1.24 2.67
CA GLU A 33 -12.15 -1.05 4.07
C GLU A 33 -11.12 0.09 4.20
N GLY A 34 -10.16 0.16 3.27
CA GLY A 34 -9.19 1.25 3.17
C GLY A 34 -9.83 2.62 2.96
N GLU A 35 -10.78 2.73 2.02
CA GLU A 35 -11.53 3.97 1.75
C GLU A 35 -12.34 4.46 2.96
N LYS A 36 -12.84 3.55 3.79
CA LYS A 36 -13.53 3.93 5.04
C LYS A 36 -12.52 4.35 6.10
N ALA A 37 -11.41 3.64 6.21
CA ALA A 37 -10.37 3.89 7.21
C ALA A 37 -9.57 5.16 6.92
N CYS A 38 -9.52 5.63 5.66
CA CYS A 38 -8.82 6.85 5.29
C CYS A 38 -9.60 8.13 5.58
N VAL A 39 -10.83 8.09 6.09
CA VAL A 39 -11.58 9.32 6.39
C VAL A 39 -11.10 9.95 7.70
N CYS A 40 -10.70 11.22 7.66
CA CYS A 40 -10.30 11.95 8.87
C CYS A 40 -11.45 12.03 9.90
N PRO A 41 -11.24 11.61 11.16
CA PRO A 41 -12.29 11.62 12.18
C PRO A 41 -12.70 13.02 12.62
N ASP A 42 -11.78 14.00 12.52
CA ASP A 42 -12.02 15.38 12.93
C ASP A 42 -12.79 16.18 11.87
N CYS A 43 -12.29 16.23 10.63
CA CYS A 43 -12.88 17.06 9.59
C CYS A 43 -13.89 16.32 8.69
N GLN A 44 -13.82 14.99 8.62
CA GLN A 44 -14.66 14.10 7.79
C GLN A 44 -14.72 14.44 6.29
N GLN A 45 -13.81 15.30 5.83
CA GLN A 45 -13.78 15.82 4.45
C GLN A 45 -12.53 15.39 3.70
N HIS A 46 -11.43 15.15 4.42
CA HIS A 46 -10.12 14.88 3.84
C HIS A 46 -9.60 13.52 4.27
N SER A 47 -8.67 13.02 3.47
CA SER A 47 -8.06 11.72 3.68
C SER A 47 -6.94 11.77 4.71
N LEU A 48 -6.79 10.67 5.43
CA LEU A 48 -5.66 10.36 6.27
C LEU A 48 -4.55 9.77 5.39
N ILE A 49 -3.32 10.16 5.71
CA ILE A 49 -2.09 9.58 5.16
C ILE A 49 -1.24 9.03 6.31
N ILE A 50 -0.39 8.05 5.99
CA ILE A 50 0.64 7.57 6.90
C ILE A 50 1.93 8.31 6.56
N GLU A 51 2.45 9.06 7.52
CA GLU A 51 3.75 9.70 7.41
C GLU A 51 4.84 8.85 8.04
N HIS A 52 6.03 8.97 7.48
CA HIS A 52 7.23 8.30 7.97
C HIS A 52 8.34 9.31 8.15
N SER A 53 8.94 9.32 9.34
CA SER A 53 10.17 10.07 9.63
C SER A 53 11.28 9.10 9.97
N ASP A 54 12.28 9.06 9.10
CA ASP A 54 13.53 8.36 9.34
C ASP A 54 14.64 9.35 9.72
N CYS A 55 15.17 9.21 10.93
CA CYS A 55 16.39 9.89 11.35
C CYS A 55 17.44 8.86 11.79
N GLU A 56 18.70 9.28 11.93
CA GLU A 56 19.86 8.39 12.18
C GLU A 56 19.68 7.40 13.36
N TYR A 57 18.76 7.68 14.29
CA TYR A 57 18.58 6.90 15.52
C TYR A 57 17.14 6.43 15.77
N SER A 58 16.17 6.81 14.94
CA SER A 58 14.78 6.34 15.07
C SER A 58 14.01 6.47 13.77
N SER A 59 13.20 5.47 13.49
CA SER A 59 12.07 5.56 12.57
C SER A 59 10.79 5.68 13.39
N SER A 60 9.90 6.57 12.96
CA SER A 60 8.58 6.73 13.56
C SER A 60 7.55 7.00 12.48
N SER A 61 6.37 6.39 12.64
CA SER A 61 5.25 6.54 11.73
C SER A 61 4.03 7.06 12.50
N TRP A 62 3.24 7.93 11.87
CA TRP A 62 1.98 8.42 12.44
C TRP A 62 0.95 8.63 11.35
N VAL A 63 -0.31 8.66 11.74
CA VAL A 63 -1.42 9.02 10.86
C VAL A 63 -1.61 10.53 10.93
N GLN A 64 -1.79 11.18 9.79
CA GLN A 64 -2.15 12.60 9.74
C GLN A 64 -3.22 12.90 8.70
N CYS A 65 -3.99 13.95 8.94
CA CYS A 65 -4.83 14.57 7.91
C CYS A 65 -4.03 15.66 7.19
N GLU A 66 -4.06 15.68 5.86
CA GLU A 66 -3.28 16.68 5.08
C GLU A 66 -3.77 18.12 5.24
N GLU A 67 -5.03 18.29 5.61
CA GLU A 67 -5.72 19.60 5.59
C GLU A 67 -6.14 20.12 6.98
N CYS A 68 -5.99 19.32 8.03
CA CYS A 68 -6.28 19.75 9.39
C CYS A 68 -5.22 19.24 10.38
N ASP A 69 -5.21 19.76 11.59
CA ASP A 69 -4.19 19.44 12.60
C ASP A 69 -4.36 18.04 13.25
N PHE A 70 -5.12 17.14 12.62
CA PHE A 70 -5.35 15.80 13.17
C PHE A 70 -4.10 14.94 12.95
N THR A 71 -3.58 14.41 14.05
CA THR A 71 -2.51 13.41 14.05
C THR A 71 -2.83 12.33 15.06
N ASP A 72 -2.49 11.08 14.76
CA ASP A 72 -2.66 9.99 15.71
C ASP A 72 -1.60 8.89 15.56
N ASP A 73 -1.50 8.06 16.59
CA ASP A 73 -0.62 6.88 16.61
C ASP A 73 -1.11 5.86 15.58
N VAL A 74 -0.23 5.48 14.66
CA VAL A 74 -0.54 4.53 13.58
C VAL A 74 -0.86 3.13 14.11
N ASP A 75 -0.36 2.76 15.29
CA ASP A 75 -0.49 1.41 15.86
C ASP A 75 -1.90 1.11 16.43
N LYS A 76 -2.83 2.07 16.37
CA LYS A 76 -4.21 1.85 16.85
C LYS A 76 -4.99 0.92 15.92
N GLU A 77 -5.83 0.08 16.52
CA GLU A 77 -6.67 -0.92 15.83
C GLU A 77 -7.51 -0.33 14.68
N GLN A 78 -8.01 0.90 14.85
CA GLN A 78 -8.80 1.59 13.81
C GLN A 78 -8.02 1.89 12.52
N TYR A 79 -6.69 1.87 12.55
CA TYR A 79 -5.83 2.14 11.40
C TYR A 79 -5.26 0.90 10.74
N VAL A 80 -5.57 -0.31 11.23
CA VAL A 80 -5.08 -1.56 10.64
C VAL A 80 -5.46 -1.66 9.16
N ALA A 81 -6.72 -1.32 8.83
CA ALA A 81 -7.17 -1.31 7.43
C ALA A 81 -6.46 -0.23 6.59
N LEU A 82 -6.17 0.93 7.16
CA LEU A 82 -5.42 2.00 6.49
C LEU A 82 -3.97 1.57 6.22
N GLN A 83 -3.31 0.93 7.20
CA GLN A 83 -1.97 0.37 7.05
C GLN A 83 -1.93 -0.71 5.96
N HIS A 84 -2.85 -1.68 6.02
CA HIS A 84 -2.93 -2.72 4.98
C HIS A 84 -3.17 -2.13 3.59
N TRP A 85 -3.97 -1.07 3.48
CA TRP A 85 -4.23 -0.41 2.20
C TRP A 85 -3.03 0.39 1.69
N TYR A 86 -2.30 1.06 2.58
CA TYR A 86 -1.11 1.85 2.26
C TYR A 86 0.09 0.95 1.87
N ASP A 87 0.33 -0.11 2.63
CA ASP A 87 1.47 -1.01 2.43
C ASP A 87 1.22 -2.11 1.38
N PHE A 88 0.00 -2.23 0.86
CA PHE A 88 -0.40 -3.33 -0.01
C PHE A 88 0.50 -3.49 -1.24
N ASP A 89 0.81 -2.40 -1.96
CA ASP A 89 1.40 -2.51 -3.30
C ASP A 89 2.91 -2.24 -3.40
N ASP A 90 3.66 -2.98 -2.59
CA ASP A 90 5.12 -3.07 -2.66
C ASP A 90 5.64 -3.37 -4.09
N VAL A 91 4.96 -4.25 -4.83
CA VAL A 91 5.37 -4.67 -6.19
C VAL A 91 5.29 -3.48 -7.16
N LEU A 92 4.18 -2.74 -7.19
CA LEU A 92 4.06 -1.55 -8.04
C LEU A 92 5.02 -0.45 -7.60
N ALA A 93 5.19 -0.23 -6.29
CA ALA A 93 6.11 0.76 -5.76
C ALA A 93 7.56 0.50 -6.23
N ILE A 94 8.02 -0.75 -6.16
CA ILE A 94 9.35 -1.16 -6.62
C ILE A 94 9.47 -1.07 -8.16
N ALA A 95 8.42 -1.44 -8.89
CA ALA A 95 8.42 -1.34 -10.35
C ALA A 95 8.51 0.12 -10.83
N CYS A 96 7.85 1.05 -10.14
CA CYS A 96 7.85 2.48 -10.46
C CYS A 96 9.18 3.18 -10.13
N THR A 97 9.94 2.67 -9.16
CA THR A 97 11.21 3.25 -8.69
C THR A 97 12.43 2.74 -9.46
N GLU A 98 12.23 2.29 -10.70
CA GLU A 98 13.26 1.80 -11.62
C GLU A 98 14.11 0.61 -11.09
N MET A 99 13.55 -0.38 -10.38
CA MET A 99 14.27 -1.64 -10.01
C MET A 99 15.73 -1.47 -9.52
N GLU A 100 16.11 -0.34 -8.92
CA GLU A 100 17.44 -0.13 -8.32
C GLU A 100 17.51 -0.76 -6.90
N THR A 101 16.58 -1.66 -6.58
CA THR A 101 16.41 -2.26 -5.26
C THR A 101 17.37 -3.42 -4.98
N GLY A 102 18.23 -3.79 -5.94
CA GLY A 102 19.16 -4.91 -5.79
C GLY A 102 18.47 -6.29 -5.76
N ILE A 103 17.19 -6.36 -6.12
CA ILE A 103 16.44 -7.62 -6.24
C ILE A 103 17.00 -8.42 -7.42
N LYS A 104 17.60 -9.58 -7.10
CA LYS A 104 18.25 -10.45 -8.09
C LYS A 104 17.28 -11.34 -8.88
N ASP A 105 16.12 -11.63 -8.29
CA ASP A 105 15.09 -12.51 -8.85
C ASP A 105 13.70 -11.91 -8.58
N TRP A 106 13.22 -11.15 -9.56
CA TRP A 106 11.94 -10.44 -9.47
C TRP A 106 10.75 -11.39 -9.33
N ASN A 107 10.75 -12.50 -10.07
CA ASN A 107 9.65 -13.46 -10.01
C ASN A 107 9.55 -14.09 -8.63
N LYS A 108 10.69 -14.50 -8.04
CA LYS A 108 10.71 -15.05 -6.69
C LYS A 108 10.26 -14.03 -5.63
N TYR A 109 10.65 -12.76 -5.79
CA TYR A 109 10.18 -11.68 -4.92
C TYR A 109 8.66 -11.55 -4.98
N VAL A 110 8.10 -11.45 -6.18
CA VAL A 110 6.64 -11.31 -6.40
C VAL A 110 5.87 -12.53 -5.89
N GLU A 111 6.40 -13.74 -6.08
CA GLU A 111 5.81 -14.96 -5.51
C GLU A 111 5.73 -14.91 -3.98
N GLN A 112 6.79 -14.44 -3.32
CA GLN A 112 6.80 -14.31 -1.87
C GLN A 112 5.81 -13.24 -1.39
N SER A 113 5.83 -12.05 -2.00
CA SER A 113 4.89 -10.96 -1.70
C SER A 113 3.44 -11.42 -1.88
N ASN A 114 3.14 -12.18 -2.94
CA ASN A 114 1.79 -12.73 -3.16
C ASN A 114 1.35 -13.74 -2.10
N GLN A 115 2.28 -14.48 -1.48
CA GLN A 115 1.93 -15.36 -0.36
C GLN A 115 1.55 -14.56 0.88
N ASP A 116 2.22 -13.43 1.09
CA ASP A 116 1.97 -12.55 2.23
C ASP A 116 0.61 -11.85 2.14
N LEU A 117 0.08 -11.63 0.93
CA LEU A 117 -1.31 -11.17 0.70
C LEU A 117 -2.40 -12.13 1.18
N THR A 118 -2.06 -13.39 1.48
CA THR A 118 -3.04 -14.45 1.80
C THR A 118 -2.90 -15.02 3.21
N LYS A 119 -2.00 -14.47 4.02
CA LYS A 119 -1.81 -14.83 5.43
C LYS A 119 -2.78 -14.08 6.33
#